data_AF-A0A6P2SHI6-F1
#
_entry.id   AF-A0A6P2SHI6-F1
#
_cell.length_a   1.000
_cell.length_b   1.000
_cell.length_c   1.000
_cell.angle_alpha   90.00
_cell.angle_beta   90.00
_cell.angle_gamma   90.00
#
_symmetry.space_group_name_H-M   'P 1'
#
loop_
_entity.id
_entity.type
_entity.pdbx_description
1 polymer ?
#
loop_
_entity_poly.entity_id
_entity_poly.type
_entity_poly.pdbx_seq_one_letter_code
_entity_poly.pdbx_strand_id
1 'polypeptide(L)'
;MRIGQRIRRLRREAKKTLLEVATEAKLSVGFLSQVERHLTGISLSSLVNVAKALDVPLGALIDQPRQAQPDSYEGRRKPYALDATSQWYERLSTTFDGSQINALKVQMMEGYRSEWVAHGGDEFVYVLAGRICYTVGKKDYPLSPGDSLHFDARKRHRVANVGDGPAEVIAVGTLPLFDDRGAGFVSATMDLGKPAPVARATPAEPRVSRRGPAPKRAERDRDAGAARPASAAGKEKKGTTKPRASAGKRPAAAKPARKKKS
;
A
#
# COMPACT_ATOMS: atom_id res chain seq x y z
N MET A 1 -7.50 -25.39 -4.62
CA MET A 1 -8.88 -25.02 -4.21
C MET A 1 -9.00 -23.51 -4.31
N ARG A 2 -10.07 -23.00 -4.92
CA ARG A 2 -10.25 -21.54 -5.02
C ARG A 2 -10.69 -20.96 -3.65
N ILE A 3 -10.49 -19.67 -3.43
CA ILE A 3 -10.68 -19.03 -2.12
C ILE A 3 -12.11 -19.16 -1.55
N GLY A 4 -13.13 -18.86 -2.33
CA GLY A 4 -14.55 -19.06 -1.99
C GLY A 4 -14.93 -20.46 -1.51
N GLN A 5 -14.51 -21.52 -2.22
CA GLN A 5 -14.66 -22.90 -1.77
C GLN A 5 -14.02 -23.12 -0.39
N ARG A 6 -12.82 -22.56 -0.17
CA ARG A 6 -12.08 -22.69 1.09
C ARG A 6 -12.83 -22.01 2.25
N ILE A 7 -13.33 -20.80 2.02
CA ILE A 7 -14.22 -20.07 2.96
C ILE A 7 -15.44 -20.93 3.29
N ARG A 8 -16.14 -21.45 2.27
CA ARG A 8 -17.34 -22.27 2.45
C ARG A 8 -17.07 -23.54 3.27
N ARG A 9 -15.93 -24.20 3.03
CA ARG A 9 -15.53 -25.39 3.78
C ARG A 9 -15.30 -25.05 5.26
N LEU A 10 -14.44 -24.08 5.55
CA LEU A 10 -14.11 -23.66 6.92
C LEU A 10 -15.35 -23.18 7.68
N ARG A 11 -16.25 -22.45 7.01
CA ARG A 11 -17.53 -22.05 7.61
C ARG A 11 -18.38 -23.24 8.04
N ARG A 12 -18.46 -24.28 7.21
CA ARG A 12 -19.21 -25.51 7.52
C ARG A 12 -18.55 -26.30 8.65
N GLU A 13 -17.23 -26.37 8.67
CA GLU A 13 -16.45 -26.99 9.75
C GLU A 13 -16.68 -26.25 11.10
N ALA A 14 -16.73 -24.92 11.06
CA ALA A 14 -17.08 -24.07 12.20
C ALA A 14 -18.59 -24.10 12.56
N LYS A 15 -19.42 -24.85 11.81
CA LYS A 15 -20.88 -24.94 11.96
C LYS A 15 -21.60 -23.58 11.94
N LYS A 16 -21.03 -22.57 11.26
CA LYS A 16 -21.64 -21.24 11.12
C LYS A 16 -22.49 -21.14 9.85
N THR A 17 -23.61 -20.47 9.97
CA THR A 17 -24.44 -20.02 8.85
C THR A 17 -23.74 -18.92 8.06
N LEU A 18 -24.20 -18.70 6.82
CA LEU A 18 -23.69 -17.60 6.01
C LEU A 18 -23.98 -16.23 6.64
N LEU A 19 -25.12 -16.10 7.33
CA LEU A 19 -25.54 -14.87 8.00
C LEU A 19 -24.60 -14.53 9.18
N GLU A 20 -24.25 -15.51 10.01
CA GLU A 20 -23.34 -15.32 11.15
C GLU A 20 -21.97 -14.82 10.67
N VAL A 21 -21.35 -15.53 9.72
CA VAL A 21 -20.02 -15.13 9.21
C VAL A 21 -20.06 -13.77 8.53
N ALA A 22 -21.09 -13.49 7.71
CA ALA A 22 -21.21 -12.18 7.07
C ALA A 22 -21.37 -11.05 8.10
N THR A 23 -22.17 -11.27 9.14
CA THR A 23 -22.40 -10.28 10.20
C THR A 23 -21.13 -10.01 10.99
N GLU A 24 -20.44 -11.06 11.45
CA GLU A 24 -19.17 -10.96 12.18
C GLU A 24 -18.06 -10.32 11.31
N ALA A 25 -17.99 -10.68 10.03
CA ALA A 25 -17.02 -10.12 9.09
C ALA A 25 -17.37 -8.70 8.62
N LYS A 26 -18.54 -8.15 9.01
CA LYS A 26 -19.08 -6.86 8.58
C LYS A 26 -19.26 -6.76 7.05
N LEU A 27 -19.66 -7.87 6.43
CA LEU A 27 -19.94 -8.00 5.01
C LEU A 27 -21.43 -8.21 4.76
N SER A 28 -21.89 -7.95 3.55
CA SER A 28 -23.26 -8.34 3.18
C SER A 28 -23.33 -9.85 2.95
N VAL A 29 -24.43 -10.49 3.37
CA VAL A 29 -24.69 -11.91 3.13
C VAL A 29 -24.66 -12.24 1.64
N GLY A 30 -25.24 -11.35 0.82
CA GLY A 30 -25.22 -11.47 -0.65
C GLY A 30 -23.81 -11.49 -1.21
N PHE A 31 -22.94 -10.57 -0.77
CA PHE A 31 -21.54 -10.54 -1.20
C PHE A 31 -20.80 -11.82 -0.79
N LEU A 32 -20.88 -12.25 0.47
CA LEU A 32 -20.22 -13.47 0.93
C LEU A 32 -20.73 -14.72 0.17
N SER A 33 -22.02 -14.78 -0.16
CA SER A 33 -22.59 -15.81 -1.02
C SER A 33 -21.96 -15.85 -2.43
N GLN A 34 -21.73 -14.68 -3.04
CA GLN A 34 -21.12 -14.58 -4.36
C GLN A 34 -19.63 -14.99 -4.29
N VAL A 35 -18.93 -14.61 -3.22
CA VAL A 35 -17.54 -15.01 -2.96
C VAL A 35 -17.43 -16.53 -2.82
N GLU A 36 -18.27 -17.19 -1.99
CA GLU A 36 -18.27 -18.65 -1.82
C GLU A 36 -18.55 -19.42 -3.12
N ARG A 37 -19.20 -18.77 -4.09
CA ARG A 37 -19.50 -19.32 -5.43
C ARG A 37 -18.52 -18.88 -6.52
N HIS A 38 -17.48 -18.12 -6.18
CA HIS A 38 -16.49 -17.58 -7.13
C HIS A 38 -17.07 -16.67 -8.21
N LEU A 39 -18.15 -15.95 -7.88
CA LEU A 39 -18.81 -15.02 -8.78
C LEU A 39 -18.27 -13.59 -8.62
N THR A 40 -17.53 -13.32 -7.55
CA THR A 40 -16.84 -12.05 -7.31
C THR A 40 -15.58 -12.28 -6.48
N GLY A 41 -14.62 -11.37 -6.62
CA GLY A 41 -13.43 -11.33 -5.77
C GLY A 41 -13.73 -10.80 -4.37
N ILE A 42 -12.73 -10.90 -3.49
CA ILE A 42 -12.76 -10.32 -2.14
C ILE A 42 -11.45 -9.60 -1.91
N SER A 43 -11.50 -8.43 -1.25
CA SER A 43 -10.27 -7.73 -0.85
C SER A 43 -9.54 -8.47 0.26
N LEU A 44 -8.24 -8.22 0.39
CA LEU A 44 -7.44 -8.79 1.47
C LEU A 44 -7.96 -8.38 2.84
N SER A 45 -8.38 -7.12 3.01
CA SER A 45 -8.93 -6.61 4.27
C SER A 45 -10.22 -7.33 4.69
N SER A 46 -11.13 -7.57 3.75
CA SER A 46 -12.35 -8.35 4.04
C SER A 46 -12.06 -9.81 4.31
N LEU A 47 -11.05 -10.38 3.64
CA LEU A 47 -10.63 -11.74 3.90
C LEU A 47 -10.08 -11.92 5.33
N VAL A 48 -9.35 -10.93 5.86
CA VAL A 48 -8.94 -10.90 7.28
C VAL A 48 -10.15 -10.92 8.21
N ASN A 49 -11.19 -10.14 7.90
CA ASN A 49 -12.42 -10.16 8.70
C ASN A 49 -13.13 -11.53 8.63
N VAL A 50 -13.15 -12.18 7.48
CA VAL A 50 -13.68 -13.54 7.32
C VAL A 50 -12.86 -14.56 8.12
N ALA A 51 -11.52 -14.49 8.08
CA ALA A 51 -10.66 -15.35 8.87
C ALA A 51 -10.94 -15.21 10.37
N LYS A 52 -11.06 -13.97 10.86
CA LYS A 52 -11.45 -13.66 12.25
C LYS A 52 -12.84 -14.21 12.61
N ALA A 53 -13.84 -14.02 11.74
CA ALA A 53 -15.19 -14.55 11.94
C ALA A 53 -15.24 -16.09 11.95
N LEU A 54 -14.28 -16.75 11.30
CA LEU A 54 -14.15 -18.20 11.29
C LEU A 54 -13.23 -18.74 12.39
N ASP A 55 -12.62 -17.86 13.19
CA ASP A 55 -11.60 -18.19 14.20
C ASP A 55 -10.43 -19.03 13.64
N VAL A 56 -9.93 -18.62 12.47
CA VAL A 56 -8.79 -19.25 11.80
C VAL A 56 -7.74 -18.21 11.42
N PRO A 57 -6.46 -18.60 11.32
CA PRO A 57 -5.45 -17.73 10.73
C PRO A 57 -5.81 -17.42 9.26
N LEU A 58 -5.43 -16.23 8.78
CA LEU A 58 -5.54 -15.84 7.38
C LEU A 58 -4.80 -16.83 6.46
N GLY A 59 -3.69 -17.41 6.92
CA GLY A 59 -2.95 -18.47 6.24
C GLY A 59 -3.77 -19.74 5.96
N ALA A 60 -4.86 -19.97 6.70
CA ALA A 60 -5.79 -21.06 6.43
C ALA A 60 -6.67 -20.79 5.19
N LEU A 61 -6.76 -19.54 4.73
CA LEU A 61 -7.51 -19.13 3.54
C LEU A 61 -6.59 -18.92 2.33
N ILE A 62 -5.43 -18.29 2.53
CA ILE A 62 -4.50 -17.91 1.46
C ILE A 62 -3.07 -18.28 1.81
N ASP A 63 -2.28 -18.53 0.77
CA ASP A 63 -0.84 -18.71 0.93
C ASP A 63 -0.14 -17.37 0.60
N GLN A 64 0.61 -16.83 1.55
CA GLN A 64 1.29 -15.55 1.42
C GLN A 64 2.80 -15.75 1.51
N PRO A 65 3.58 -15.12 0.61
CA PRO A 65 5.02 -15.11 0.71
C PRO A 65 5.48 -14.51 2.06
N ARG A 66 6.38 -15.24 2.73
CA ARG A 66 7.03 -14.77 3.95
C ARG A 66 8.14 -13.78 3.60
N GLN A 67 8.30 -12.74 4.43
CA GLN A 67 9.42 -11.80 4.35
C GLN A 67 10.18 -11.84 5.66
N ALA A 68 11.19 -12.72 5.73
CA ALA A 68 11.95 -12.95 6.96
C ALA A 68 12.97 -11.84 7.23
N GLN A 69 13.51 -11.24 6.16
CA GLN A 69 14.55 -10.22 6.26
C GLN A 69 13.95 -8.81 6.24
N PRO A 70 14.61 -7.83 6.89
CA PRO A 70 14.14 -6.45 6.92
C PRO A 70 14.26 -5.75 5.55
N ASP A 71 15.20 -6.17 4.70
CA ASP A 71 15.41 -5.64 3.36
C ASP A 71 14.45 -6.26 2.34
N SER A 72 13.84 -5.40 1.52
CA SER A 72 12.90 -5.77 0.46
C SER A 72 13.29 -5.05 -0.84
N TYR A 73 13.37 -5.79 -1.94
CA TYR A 73 13.83 -5.26 -3.24
C TYR A 73 12.80 -5.47 -4.34
N GLU A 74 12.63 -4.45 -5.18
CA GLU A 74 11.87 -4.55 -6.43
C GLU A 74 12.39 -5.70 -7.31
N GLY A 75 11.49 -6.44 -7.94
CA GLY A 75 11.82 -7.58 -8.80
C GLY A 75 12.25 -8.87 -8.09
N ARG A 76 12.50 -8.83 -6.76
CA ARG A 76 12.82 -10.02 -5.96
C ARG A 76 11.66 -10.51 -5.10
N ARG A 77 10.65 -9.68 -4.88
CA ARG A 77 9.45 -10.05 -4.13
C ARG A 77 8.62 -11.05 -4.94
N LYS A 78 8.10 -12.07 -4.26
CA LYS A 78 7.14 -12.99 -4.85
C LYS A 78 5.75 -12.34 -4.85
N PRO A 79 5.13 -12.06 -6.01
CA PRO A 79 3.77 -11.52 -6.03
C PRO A 79 2.76 -12.64 -5.69
N TYR A 80 1.62 -12.23 -5.13
CA TYR A 80 0.49 -13.12 -4.87
C TYR A 80 -0.84 -12.41 -5.17
N ALA A 81 -1.90 -13.19 -5.38
CA ALA A 81 -3.23 -12.67 -5.68
C ALA A 81 -4.31 -13.51 -5.00
N LEU A 82 -5.41 -12.85 -4.60
CA LEU A 82 -6.64 -13.52 -4.17
C LEU A 82 -7.47 -13.97 -5.38
N ASP A 83 -7.41 -13.15 -6.42
CA ASP A 83 -7.98 -13.36 -7.74
C ASP A 83 -7.02 -12.74 -8.78
N ALA A 84 -6.37 -13.62 -9.56
CA ALA A 84 -5.26 -13.25 -10.43
C ALA A 84 -5.63 -12.32 -11.59
N THR A 85 -6.93 -12.11 -11.85
CA THR A 85 -7.40 -11.21 -12.91
C THR A 85 -7.57 -9.76 -12.47
N SER A 86 -7.61 -9.52 -11.17
CA SER A 86 -8.18 -8.28 -10.63
C SER A 86 -7.16 -7.46 -9.83
N GLN A 87 -6.31 -8.14 -9.06
CA GLN A 87 -5.40 -7.47 -8.13
C GLN A 87 -4.21 -8.35 -7.73
N TRP A 88 -3.04 -7.74 -7.62
CA TRP A 88 -1.80 -8.37 -7.17
C TRP A 88 -1.22 -7.65 -5.96
N TYR A 89 -0.51 -8.41 -5.14
CA TYR A 89 0.10 -7.96 -3.90
C TYR A 89 1.56 -8.38 -3.85
N GLU A 90 2.42 -7.47 -3.41
CA GLU A 90 3.79 -7.75 -3.02
C GLU A 90 4.01 -7.27 -1.59
N ARG A 91 4.59 -8.12 -0.75
CA ARG A 91 4.88 -7.76 0.65
C ARG A 91 6.12 -6.88 0.76
N LEU A 92 5.98 -5.75 1.45
CA LEU A 92 7.06 -4.80 1.69
C LEU A 92 7.63 -4.88 3.11
N SER A 93 6.79 -5.21 4.11
CA SER A 93 7.22 -5.27 5.51
C SER A 93 7.65 -6.65 5.97
N THR A 94 8.60 -6.72 6.90
CA THR A 94 8.90 -7.90 7.73
C THR A 94 7.98 -7.95 8.96
N THR A 95 7.94 -9.09 9.65
CA THR A 95 7.20 -9.27 10.91
C THR A 95 8.17 -9.68 12.03
N PHE A 96 8.06 -9.02 13.17
CA PHE A 96 8.82 -9.27 14.40
C PHE A 96 7.97 -8.89 15.61
N ASP A 97 8.39 -9.29 16.81
CA ASP A 97 7.62 -9.04 18.03
C ASP A 97 7.41 -7.54 18.28
N GLY A 98 6.19 -7.15 18.63
CA GLY A 98 5.77 -5.75 18.77
C GLY A 98 5.57 -4.97 17.46
N SER A 99 5.88 -5.53 16.28
CA SER A 99 5.61 -4.85 15.01
C SER A 99 4.11 -4.70 14.76
N GLN A 100 3.67 -3.46 14.51
CA GLN A 100 2.28 -3.15 14.19
C GLN A 100 2.07 -2.84 12.70
N ILE A 101 3.14 -2.66 11.93
CA ILE A 101 3.07 -2.19 10.56
C ILE A 101 3.01 -3.36 9.58
N ASN A 102 2.02 -3.33 8.70
CA ASN A 102 1.88 -4.22 7.57
C ASN A 102 1.89 -3.37 6.30
N ALA A 103 2.91 -3.56 5.46
CA ALA A 103 3.10 -2.80 4.23
C ALA A 103 3.07 -3.70 3.00
N LEU A 104 2.31 -3.28 1.98
CA LEU A 104 2.12 -3.95 0.71
C LEU A 104 2.31 -2.96 -0.44
N LYS A 105 2.88 -3.42 -1.55
CA LYS A 105 2.64 -2.83 -2.86
C LYS A 105 1.47 -3.57 -3.47
N VAL A 106 0.48 -2.81 -3.93
CA VAL A 106 -0.78 -3.34 -4.45
C VAL A 106 -0.96 -2.83 -5.87
N GLN A 107 -1.13 -3.75 -6.82
CA GLN A 107 -1.46 -3.43 -8.20
C GLN A 107 -2.93 -3.80 -8.45
N MET A 108 -3.71 -2.82 -8.90
CA MET A 108 -5.14 -2.95 -9.20
C MET A 108 -5.34 -2.80 -10.70
N MET A 109 -5.94 -3.81 -11.34
CA MET A 109 -6.19 -3.76 -12.78
C MET A 109 -7.28 -2.74 -13.11
N GLU A 110 -7.35 -2.37 -14.40
CA GLU A 110 -8.41 -1.49 -14.89
C GLU A 110 -9.80 -2.03 -14.52
N GLY A 111 -10.71 -1.15 -14.09
CA GLY A 111 -12.06 -1.53 -13.67
C GLY A 111 -12.15 -2.18 -12.30
N TYR A 112 -11.03 -2.44 -11.61
CA TYR A 112 -11.04 -2.97 -10.25
C TYR A 112 -11.82 -2.06 -9.29
N ARG A 113 -12.67 -2.67 -8.48
CA ARG A 113 -13.39 -2.01 -7.39
C ARG A 113 -13.56 -2.97 -6.23
N SER A 114 -13.10 -2.58 -5.05
CA SER A 114 -13.33 -3.36 -3.85
C SER A 114 -14.78 -3.21 -3.37
N GLU A 115 -15.22 -4.21 -2.62
CA GLU A 115 -16.37 -4.09 -1.75
C GLU A 115 -16.15 -3.02 -0.66
N TRP A 116 -17.25 -2.66 0.01
CA TRP A 116 -17.17 -1.83 1.20
C TRP A 116 -16.72 -2.66 2.40
N VAL A 117 -15.68 -2.19 3.07
CA VAL A 117 -15.11 -2.84 4.26
C VAL A 117 -14.91 -1.83 5.38
N ALA A 118 -14.81 -2.32 6.61
CA ALA A 118 -14.32 -1.58 7.76
C ALA A 118 -13.52 -2.54 8.64
N HIS A 119 -12.41 -2.07 9.18
CA HIS A 119 -11.57 -2.87 10.06
C HIS A 119 -10.87 -2.02 11.11
N GLY A 120 -10.28 -2.66 12.11
CA GLY A 120 -9.53 -1.95 13.14
C GLY A 120 -8.22 -1.37 12.59
N GLY A 121 -7.76 -0.28 13.20
CA GLY A 121 -6.48 0.33 12.91
C GLY A 121 -6.54 1.50 11.93
N ASP A 122 -5.35 1.88 11.47
CA ASP A 122 -5.14 2.98 10.55
C ASP A 122 -4.69 2.42 9.18
N GLU A 123 -5.04 3.14 8.12
CA GLU A 123 -4.57 2.83 6.77
C GLU A 123 -4.01 4.09 6.11
N PHE A 124 -2.75 3.98 5.68
CA PHE A 124 -2.05 4.95 4.88
C PHE A 124 -1.84 4.36 3.48
N VAL A 125 -2.17 5.14 2.45
CA VAL A 125 -1.91 4.78 1.05
C VAL A 125 -1.14 5.87 0.34
N TYR A 126 -0.26 5.47 -0.58
CA TYR A 126 0.51 6.35 -1.45
C TYR A 126 0.44 5.83 -2.89
N VAL A 127 0.10 6.68 -3.84
CA VAL A 127 -0.06 6.28 -5.25
C VAL A 127 1.27 6.35 -5.97
N LEU A 128 1.70 5.23 -6.53
CA LEU A 128 2.91 5.10 -7.34
C LEU A 128 2.61 5.36 -8.83
N ALA A 129 1.51 4.81 -9.33
CA ALA A 129 1.12 4.91 -10.73
C ALA A 129 -0.40 4.76 -10.91
N GLY A 130 -0.93 5.23 -12.05
CA GLY A 130 -2.36 5.17 -12.37
C GLY A 130 -3.21 6.16 -11.57
N ARG A 131 -4.53 5.95 -11.56
CA ARG A 131 -5.49 6.81 -10.83
C ARG A 131 -6.44 5.95 -10.03
N ILE A 132 -6.61 6.27 -8.75
CA ILE A 132 -7.54 5.57 -7.88
C ILE A 132 -8.50 6.56 -7.22
N CYS A 133 -9.61 6.04 -6.71
CA CYS A 133 -10.50 6.78 -5.84
C CYS A 133 -10.79 5.95 -4.59
N TYR A 134 -10.42 6.48 -3.43
CA TYR A 134 -10.88 5.96 -2.14
C TYR A 134 -12.20 6.64 -1.79
N THR A 135 -13.24 5.87 -1.48
CA THR A 135 -14.41 6.41 -0.80
C THR A 135 -14.30 6.08 0.67
N VAL A 136 -14.30 7.08 1.56
CA VAL A 136 -14.33 6.89 3.02
C VAL A 136 -15.60 7.51 3.58
N GLY A 137 -16.48 6.68 4.12
CA GLY A 137 -17.83 7.07 4.55
C GLY A 137 -18.66 7.55 3.36
N LYS A 138 -18.86 8.87 3.26
CA LYS A 138 -19.65 9.52 2.20
C LYS A 138 -18.81 10.42 1.29
N LYS A 139 -17.49 10.46 1.47
CA LYS A 139 -16.60 11.35 0.73
C LYS A 139 -15.67 10.55 -0.15
N ASP A 140 -15.57 10.97 -1.40
CA ASP A 140 -14.64 10.46 -2.39
C ASP A 140 -13.34 11.26 -2.35
N TYR A 141 -12.23 10.55 -2.49
CA TYR A 141 -10.87 11.05 -2.53
C TYR A 141 -10.21 10.50 -3.80
N PRO A 142 -10.31 11.23 -4.94
CA PRO A 142 -9.55 10.88 -6.12
C PRO A 142 -8.06 11.18 -5.86
N LEU A 143 -7.19 10.23 -6.21
CA LEU A 143 -5.75 10.28 -5.98
C LEU A 143 -5.01 9.92 -7.26
N SER A 144 -3.97 10.69 -7.56
CA SER A 144 -3.05 10.53 -8.68
C SER A 144 -1.64 10.20 -8.18
N PRO A 145 -0.68 9.83 -9.04
CA PRO A 145 0.66 9.49 -8.61
C PRO A 145 1.30 10.61 -7.80
N GLY A 146 1.89 10.27 -6.65
CA GLY A 146 2.43 11.22 -5.69
C GLY A 146 1.48 11.62 -4.56
N ASP A 147 0.17 11.38 -4.72
CA ASP A 147 -0.82 11.65 -3.67
C ASP A 147 -0.86 10.56 -2.62
N SER A 148 -1.35 10.91 -1.43
CA SER A 148 -1.55 9.97 -0.33
C SER A 148 -2.87 10.21 0.41
N LEU A 149 -3.30 9.20 1.16
CA LEU A 149 -4.44 9.29 2.05
C LEU A 149 -4.15 8.50 3.33
N HIS A 150 -4.38 9.12 4.49
CA HIS A 150 -4.30 8.47 5.79
C HIS A 150 -5.65 8.61 6.49
N PHE A 151 -6.22 7.52 6.96
CA PHE A 151 -7.52 7.54 7.62
C PHE A 151 -7.70 6.42 8.63
N ASP A 152 -8.65 6.65 9.54
CA ASP A 152 -9.16 5.65 10.47
C ASP A 152 -9.94 4.57 9.70
N ALA A 153 -9.38 3.35 9.62
CA ALA A 153 -9.91 2.26 8.83
C ALA A 153 -11.19 1.64 9.42
N ARG A 154 -11.61 2.07 10.63
CA ARG A 154 -12.91 1.70 11.22
C ARG A 154 -14.07 2.37 10.49
N LYS A 155 -13.81 3.47 9.79
CA LYS A 155 -14.77 4.07 8.88
C LYS A 155 -14.93 3.16 7.67
N ARG A 156 -16.19 2.91 7.26
CA ARG A 156 -16.46 2.14 6.05
C ARG A 156 -15.78 2.80 4.86
N HIS A 157 -14.99 2.03 4.13
CA HIS A 157 -14.24 2.51 2.99
C HIS A 157 -14.18 1.47 1.87
N ARG A 158 -13.76 1.91 0.69
CA ARG A 158 -13.47 1.09 -0.49
C ARG A 158 -12.51 1.84 -1.40
N VAL A 159 -11.87 1.10 -2.31
CA VAL A 159 -11.03 1.66 -3.37
C VAL A 159 -11.51 1.21 -4.74
N ALA A 160 -11.40 2.08 -5.73
CA ALA A 160 -11.60 1.75 -7.13
C ALA A 160 -10.44 2.29 -7.97
N ASN A 161 -10.00 1.50 -8.95
CA ASN A 161 -9.21 2.02 -10.06
C ASN A 161 -10.14 2.78 -11.00
N VAL A 162 -9.87 4.07 -11.19
CA VAL A 162 -10.64 4.99 -12.04
C VAL A 162 -9.82 5.49 -13.24
N GLY A 163 -8.64 4.89 -13.45
CA GLY A 163 -7.80 5.12 -14.61
C GLY A 163 -8.10 4.14 -15.75
N ASP A 164 -7.43 4.38 -16.89
CA ASP A 164 -7.58 3.63 -18.14
C ASP A 164 -6.49 2.54 -18.28
N GLY A 165 -6.06 1.98 -17.14
CA GLY A 165 -4.95 1.03 -17.04
C GLY A 165 -4.66 0.64 -15.60
N PRO A 166 -3.62 -0.18 -15.33
CA PRO A 166 -3.27 -0.59 -13.98
C PRO A 166 -2.90 0.60 -13.08
N ALA A 167 -3.31 0.53 -11.82
CA ALA A 167 -2.90 1.47 -10.78
C ALA A 167 -2.07 0.75 -9.72
N GLU A 168 -1.05 1.42 -9.20
CA GLU A 168 -0.14 0.88 -8.20
C GLU A 168 -0.12 1.79 -6.98
N VAL A 169 -0.24 1.19 -5.80
CA VAL A 169 -0.16 1.89 -4.52
C VAL A 169 0.74 1.17 -3.54
N ILE A 170 1.35 1.92 -2.64
CA ILE A 170 1.83 1.40 -1.37
C ILE A 170 0.68 1.53 -0.37
N ALA A 171 0.28 0.43 0.25
CA ALA A 171 -0.67 0.41 1.36
C ALA A 171 0.07 0.00 2.64
N VAL A 172 -0.07 0.79 3.69
CA VAL A 172 0.53 0.58 5.00
C VAL A 172 -0.57 0.68 6.04
N GLY A 173 -0.68 -0.30 6.93
CA GLY A 173 -1.67 -0.24 7.99
C GLY A 173 -1.38 -1.18 9.14
N THR A 174 -2.26 -1.15 10.14
CA THR A 174 -2.13 -1.97 11.36
C THR A 174 -3.08 -3.17 11.40
N LEU A 175 -3.81 -3.43 10.31
CA LEU A 175 -4.56 -4.66 10.14
C LEU A 175 -3.58 -5.85 10.10
N PRO A 176 -3.74 -6.92 10.89
CA PRO A 176 -2.83 -8.06 10.86
C PRO A 176 -3.02 -8.84 9.56
N LEU A 177 -2.16 -8.57 8.58
CA LEU A 177 -2.21 -9.15 7.24
C LEU A 177 -1.34 -10.40 7.10
N PHE A 178 -0.48 -10.71 8.08
CA PHE A 178 0.48 -11.80 8.02
C PHE A 178 0.48 -12.58 9.32
N ASP A 179 0.43 -13.91 9.24
CA ASP A 179 0.39 -14.83 10.39
C ASP A 179 1.76 -15.43 10.72
N ASP A 180 2.85 -14.68 10.58
CA ASP A 180 4.23 -15.16 10.79
C ASP A 180 4.63 -15.39 12.27
N ARG A 181 3.66 -15.58 13.18
CA ARG A 181 3.96 -15.74 14.61
C ARG A 181 4.96 -16.89 14.80
N GLY A 182 6.15 -16.54 15.31
CA GLY A 182 7.27 -17.47 15.50
C GLY A 182 8.51 -17.21 14.65
N ALA A 183 8.51 -16.23 13.73
CA ALA A 183 9.75 -15.79 13.09
C ALA A 183 10.58 -14.94 14.07
N GLY A 184 11.48 -15.61 14.81
CA GLY A 184 12.46 -14.92 15.65
C GLY A 184 13.28 -13.97 14.79
N PHE A 185 13.12 -12.67 15.03
CA PHE A 185 14.10 -11.70 14.57
C PHE A 185 15.34 -11.92 15.42
N VAL A 186 16.43 -12.38 14.81
CA VAL A 186 17.74 -12.28 15.48
C VAL A 186 18.05 -10.80 15.47
N SER A 187 17.62 -10.11 16.52
CA SER A 187 18.01 -8.73 16.75
C SER A 187 19.53 -8.70 16.75
N ALA A 188 20.12 -7.94 15.83
CA ALA A 188 21.52 -7.56 15.92
C ALA A 188 21.66 -6.54 17.08
N THR A 189 21.34 -6.96 18.31
CA THR A 189 21.97 -6.36 19.47
C THR A 189 23.42 -6.78 19.39
N MET A 190 24.24 -5.81 19.02
CA MET A 190 25.69 -5.81 19.09
C MET A 190 26.19 -6.74 20.19
N ASP A 191 26.94 -7.76 19.79
CA ASP A 191 27.95 -8.36 20.66
C ASP A 191 29.02 -7.27 20.85
N LEU A 192 28.75 -6.32 21.76
CA LEU A 192 29.79 -5.55 22.40
C LEU A 192 30.52 -6.56 23.30
N GLY A 193 31.41 -7.31 22.66
CA GLY A 193 32.33 -8.22 23.31
C GLY A 193 32.96 -7.51 24.50
N LYS A 194 32.96 -8.20 25.64
CA LYS A 194 33.63 -7.76 26.88
C LYS A 194 35.00 -7.17 26.53
N PRO A 195 35.38 -5.99 27.04
CA PRO A 195 36.72 -5.48 26.82
C PRO A 195 37.73 -6.46 27.43
N ALA A 196 38.70 -6.86 26.61
CA ALA A 196 39.84 -7.66 27.03
C ALA A 196 40.62 -6.95 28.16
N PRO A 197 41.24 -7.69 29.09
CA PRO A 197 41.97 -7.08 30.18
C PRO A 197 43.19 -6.32 29.63
N VAL A 198 43.37 -5.11 30.14
CA VAL A 198 44.47 -4.19 29.79
C VAL A 198 45.80 -4.85 30.11
N ALA A 199 46.61 -5.12 29.07
CA ALA A 199 47.99 -5.56 29.22
C ALA A 199 48.84 -4.40 29.78
N ARG A 200 49.61 -4.69 30.84
CA ARG A 200 50.59 -3.79 31.44
C ARG A 200 51.65 -3.35 30.42
N ALA A 201 51.91 -2.05 30.36
CA ALA A 201 53.02 -1.48 29.60
C ALA A 201 54.37 -1.87 30.23
N THR A 202 55.30 -2.34 29.41
CA THR A 202 56.72 -2.46 29.73
C THR A 202 57.48 -1.16 29.40
N PRO A 203 58.58 -0.84 30.09
CA PRO A 203 59.24 0.47 30.02
C PRO A 203 60.03 0.68 28.72
N ALA A 204 60.11 1.95 28.31
CA ALA A 204 60.77 2.43 27.10
C ALA A 204 62.30 2.39 27.16
N GLU A 205 62.93 2.23 25.99
CA GLU A 205 64.34 2.59 25.74
C GLU A 205 64.45 3.74 24.72
N PRO A 206 65.53 4.56 24.78
CA PRO A 206 65.53 5.91 24.26
C PRO A 206 65.91 6.02 22.77
N ARG A 207 65.33 7.05 22.14
CA ARG A 207 65.52 7.46 20.75
C ARG A 207 66.95 7.92 20.44
N VAL A 208 67.43 7.57 19.24
CA VAL A 208 68.45 8.36 18.53
C VAL A 208 67.90 8.79 17.15
N SER A 209 68.03 10.09 16.92
CA SER A 209 67.57 10.89 15.78
C SER A 209 68.43 10.69 14.53
N ARG A 210 67.79 10.58 13.34
CA ARG A 210 68.33 11.13 12.09
C ARG A 210 67.21 11.68 11.20
N ARG A 211 67.29 12.99 10.91
CA ARG A 211 66.49 13.75 9.94
C ARG A 211 66.95 13.43 8.51
N GLY A 212 66.00 13.32 7.58
CA GLY A 212 66.21 13.39 6.13
C GLY A 212 65.02 14.09 5.44
N PRO A 213 65.22 14.83 4.34
CA PRO A 213 64.34 15.94 3.94
C PRO A 213 63.15 15.54 3.05
N ALA A 214 62.12 16.39 3.06
CA ALA A 214 60.88 16.30 2.30
C ALA A 214 61.05 16.50 0.78
N PRO A 215 60.21 15.89 -0.08
CA PRO A 215 60.05 16.33 -1.45
C PRO A 215 58.85 17.29 -1.62
N LYS A 216 59.05 18.18 -2.59
CA LYS A 216 58.31 19.41 -2.90
C LYS A 216 56.95 19.15 -3.56
N ARG A 217 55.99 20.03 -3.25
CA ARG A 217 54.81 20.36 -4.08
C ARG A 217 55.26 20.80 -5.48
N ALA A 218 54.62 20.23 -6.50
CA ALA A 218 54.50 20.85 -7.82
C ALA A 218 53.05 21.31 -8.00
N GLU A 219 52.92 22.55 -8.44
CA GLU A 219 51.71 23.33 -8.68
C GLU A 219 51.79 23.81 -10.14
N ARG A 220 50.61 24.06 -10.75
CA ARG A 220 50.33 24.63 -12.10
C ARG A 220 50.08 23.57 -13.19
N ASP A 221 49.09 23.69 -14.08
CA ASP A 221 48.32 24.82 -14.63
C ASP A 221 46.83 24.44 -14.79
N ARG A 222 45.84 25.28 -14.45
CA ARG A 222 45.25 26.36 -15.27
C ARG A 222 44.97 25.97 -16.73
N ASP A 223 43.71 25.67 -17.03
CA ASP A 223 43.09 26.33 -18.17
C ASP A 223 41.62 26.67 -17.91
N ALA A 224 41.23 27.83 -18.42
CA ALA A 224 39.97 28.51 -18.20
C ALA A 224 39.05 28.28 -19.40
N GLY A 225 37.75 28.14 -19.13
CA GLY A 225 36.72 28.09 -20.15
C GLY A 225 35.39 28.57 -19.58
N ALA A 226 35.26 29.89 -19.46
CA ALA A 226 34.02 30.57 -19.10
C ALA A 226 33.02 30.55 -20.26
N ALA A 227 31.72 30.43 -19.96
CA ALA A 227 30.69 31.41 -20.33
C ALA A 227 29.26 30.84 -20.21
N ARG A 228 28.47 31.47 -19.32
CA ARG A 228 27.05 31.77 -19.50
C ARG A 228 26.95 33.29 -19.67
N PRO A 229 25.96 33.80 -20.42
CA PRO A 229 24.87 34.56 -19.78
C PRO A 229 23.48 34.22 -20.37
N ALA A 230 22.38 34.28 -19.59
CA ALA A 230 21.32 35.34 -19.56
C ALA A 230 20.72 35.67 -20.95
N SER A 231 19.45 36.00 -21.22
CA SER A 231 18.15 36.16 -20.55
C SER A 231 17.24 36.83 -21.61
N ALA A 232 15.93 36.51 -21.72
CA ALA A 232 14.88 37.40 -22.25
C ALA A 232 13.52 36.67 -22.13
N ALA A 233 12.51 37.09 -21.35
CA ALA A 233 11.73 38.32 -21.43
C ALA A 233 10.99 38.48 -22.78
N GLY A 234 9.71 38.06 -22.80
CA GLY A 234 8.72 38.39 -23.82
C GLY A 234 7.37 38.60 -23.15
N LYS A 235 6.92 39.85 -23.12
CA LYS A 235 5.69 40.36 -22.49
C LYS A 235 4.73 40.79 -23.61
N GLU A 236 3.43 40.88 -23.27
CA GLU A 236 2.34 41.58 -23.99
C GLU A 236 1.69 40.84 -25.19
N LYS A 237 0.38 40.94 -25.48
CA LYS A 237 -0.69 41.85 -25.01
C LYS A 237 -2.09 41.27 -25.26
N LYS A 238 -3.05 41.92 -24.59
CA LYS A 238 -4.51 41.81 -24.57
C LYS A 238 -5.21 41.73 -25.94
N GLY A 239 -6.37 41.08 -25.95
CA GLY A 239 -7.43 41.26 -26.94
C GLY A 239 -8.80 40.85 -26.39
N THR A 240 -9.49 41.81 -25.76
CA THR A 240 -10.90 41.74 -25.35
C THR A 240 -11.82 41.90 -26.55
N THR A 241 -12.88 41.08 -26.67
CA THR A 241 -14.23 41.53 -27.09
C THR A 241 -15.28 40.44 -26.88
N LYS A 242 -16.31 40.77 -26.08
CA LYS A 242 -17.68 40.22 -26.12
C LYS A 242 -18.53 41.24 -26.91
N PRO A 243 -19.67 40.89 -27.54
CA PRO A 243 -20.92 40.76 -26.78
C PRO A 243 -21.94 39.72 -27.31
N ARG A 244 -22.90 39.37 -26.42
CA ARG A 244 -24.34 38.97 -26.54
C ARG A 244 -24.85 38.21 -27.80
N ALA A 245 -25.92 37.42 -27.80
CA ALA A 245 -26.81 36.71 -26.86
C ALA A 245 -27.92 36.08 -27.76
N SER A 246 -28.44 34.89 -27.48
CA SER A 246 -29.86 34.54 -27.73
C SER A 246 -30.21 33.13 -27.26
N ALA A 247 -31.48 33.00 -26.88
CA ALA A 247 -32.13 31.91 -26.17
C ALA A 247 -32.27 30.59 -26.96
N GLY A 248 -32.42 29.48 -26.22
CA GLY A 248 -32.80 28.18 -26.76
C GLY A 248 -33.35 27.26 -25.66
N LYS A 249 -34.58 26.78 -25.87
CA LYS A 249 -35.51 26.13 -24.93
C LYS A 249 -35.01 24.79 -24.33
N ARG A 250 -35.40 24.55 -23.07
CA ARG A 250 -35.50 23.21 -22.44
C ARG A 250 -36.77 22.49 -22.91
N PRO A 251 -36.75 21.16 -23.06
CA PRO A 251 -37.94 20.34 -22.86
C PRO A 251 -37.89 19.60 -21.51
N ALA A 252 -39.07 19.45 -20.91
CA ALA A 252 -39.34 18.69 -19.70
C ALA A 252 -40.05 17.37 -20.05
N ALA A 253 -39.71 16.29 -19.35
CA ALA A 253 -40.44 15.03 -19.27
C ALA A 253 -40.00 14.33 -17.97
N ALA A 254 -40.77 13.54 -17.22
CA ALA A 254 -42.20 13.29 -17.07
C ALA A 254 -42.33 12.51 -15.74
N LYS A 255 -43.45 12.63 -15.02
CA LYS A 255 -43.86 11.67 -13.95
C LYS A 255 -45.27 11.16 -14.25
N PRO A 256 -45.60 9.90 -13.91
CA PRO A 256 -46.79 9.23 -14.44
C PRO A 256 -48.06 9.51 -13.61
N ALA A 257 -49.20 9.52 -14.30
CA ALA A 257 -50.53 9.60 -13.73
C ALA A 257 -51.06 8.23 -13.31
N ARG A 258 -51.57 8.13 -12.07
CA ARG A 258 -52.47 7.06 -11.62
C ARG A 258 -53.87 7.32 -12.19
N LYS A 259 -54.45 6.36 -12.90
CA LYS A 259 -55.90 6.29 -13.15
C LYS A 259 -56.53 5.22 -12.27
N LYS A 260 -57.53 5.63 -11.49
CA LYS A 260 -58.61 4.78 -10.95
C LYS A 260 -59.59 4.45 -12.08
N LYS A 261 -60.09 3.22 -12.11
CA LYS A 261 -61.43 2.80 -12.55
C LYS A 261 -61.83 1.67 -11.59
N SER A 262 -62.90 1.86 -10.81
CA SER A 262 -64.27 1.42 -11.09
C SER A 262 -64.39 -0.07 -10.85
#